data_AF-M4SRK7-F1
#
_entry.id   AF-M4SRK7-F1
#
_cell.length_a   1.000
_cell.length_b   1.000
_cell.length_c   1.000
_cell.angle_alpha   90.00
_cell.angle_beta   90.00
_cell.angle_gamma   90.00
#
_symmetry.space_group_name_H-M   'P 1'
#
loop_
_entity.id
_entity.type
_entity.pdbx_description
1 polymer ?
#
loop_
_entity_poly.entity_id
_entity_poly.type
_entity_poly.pdbx_seq_one_letter_code
_entity_poly.pdbx_strand_id
1 'polypeptide(L)'
;MEKEYRNFPDTKVIDVTGKAPEGKELSSITDLDEPEKVLRHYQEAQLASLNKEVSELKEQLKTLDAKAAGKTPEQICNDIGENQTKCGETEGCHFVDTNEKGKKCTLTKEAENQEKGGTDGKTNCSKLTTQPECEAVNKDGKKHCGWIGEDKNGGDKGFKCRDSSFLLTKKFALSVVSAAFMALLF
;
A
#
# COMPACT_ATOMS: atom_id res chain seq x y z
N MET A 1 12.43 -27.12 24.73
CA MET A 1 11.22 -27.75 24.18
C MET A 1 10.18 -28.09 25.26
N GLU A 2 10.49 -28.81 26.34
CA GLU A 2 9.48 -29.21 27.36
C GLU A 2 8.77 -28.10 28.15
N LYS A 3 9.16 -26.82 28.02
CA LYS A 3 8.51 -25.71 28.75
C LYS A 3 7.42 -25.01 27.94
N GLU A 4 7.53 -24.98 26.61
CA GLU A 4 6.59 -24.25 25.73
C GLU A 4 5.28 -24.99 25.49
N TYR A 5 5.27 -26.32 25.65
CA TYR A 5 4.11 -27.16 25.33
C TYR A 5 3.39 -27.73 26.56
N ARG A 6 3.75 -27.30 27.79
CA ARG A 6 3.18 -27.91 29.01
C ARG A 6 1.66 -27.78 29.11
N ASN A 7 1.11 -26.69 28.58
CA ASN A 7 -0.31 -26.38 28.67
C ASN A 7 -1.05 -26.65 27.34
N PHE A 8 -0.35 -27.18 26.33
CA PHE A 8 -0.95 -27.47 25.03
C PHE A 8 -2.09 -28.50 25.13
N PRO A 9 -1.97 -29.60 25.91
CA PRO A 9 -3.07 -30.55 26.09
C PRO A 9 -4.30 -29.94 26.78
N ASP A 10 -4.09 -29.03 27.73
CA ASP A 10 -5.15 -28.40 28.53
C ASP A 10 -5.78 -27.19 27.82
N THR A 11 -5.32 -26.87 26.60
CA THR A 11 -5.84 -25.75 25.82
C THR A 11 -7.29 -26.03 25.43
N LYS A 12 -8.20 -25.14 25.83
CA LYS A 12 -9.59 -25.19 25.39
C LYS A 12 -9.72 -24.74 23.94
N VAL A 13 -10.28 -25.61 23.10
CA VAL A 13 -10.60 -25.35 21.70
C VAL A 13 -12.09 -25.46 21.46
N ILE A 14 -12.58 -24.91 20.35
CA ILE A 14 -13.98 -25.05 19.95
C ILE A 14 -14.36 -26.54 19.82
N ASP A 15 -15.56 -26.87 20.29
CA ASP A 15 -16.16 -28.18 20.03
C ASP A 15 -16.88 -28.14 18.68
N VAL A 16 -16.24 -28.67 17.65
CA VAL A 16 -16.79 -28.76 16.29
C VAL A 16 -17.98 -29.72 16.18
N THR A 17 -18.25 -30.54 17.22
CA THR A 17 -19.44 -31.39 17.29
C THR A 17 -20.66 -30.66 17.85
N GLY A 18 -20.49 -29.45 18.39
CA GLY A 18 -21.56 -28.63 18.94
C GLY A 18 -22.15 -29.13 20.26
N LYS A 19 -21.51 -30.09 20.94
CA LYS A 19 -22.01 -30.68 22.19
C LYS A 19 -21.63 -29.86 23.42
N ALA A 20 -20.51 -29.14 23.36
CA ALA A 20 -19.99 -28.27 24.41
C ALA A 20 -19.83 -26.83 23.89
N PRO A 21 -20.75 -25.91 24.21
CA PRO A 21 -20.66 -24.51 23.75
C PRO A 21 -19.47 -23.75 24.36
N GLU A 22 -18.95 -24.23 25.49
CA GLU A 22 -17.79 -23.69 26.21
C GLU A 22 -16.45 -24.19 25.62
N GLY A 23 -16.51 -25.02 24.57
CA GLY A 23 -15.37 -25.73 24.02
C GLY A 23 -14.97 -26.96 24.85
N LYS A 24 -13.87 -27.59 24.44
CA LYS A 24 -13.29 -28.76 25.10
C LYS A 24 -11.77 -28.73 25.09
N GLU A 25 -11.16 -29.46 26.00
CA GLU A 25 -9.70 -29.57 26.06
C GLU A 25 -9.15 -30.33 24.87
N LEU A 26 -8.02 -29.88 24.33
CA LEU A 26 -7.36 -30.54 23.21
C LEU A 26 -7.00 -32.01 23.54
N SER A 27 -6.63 -32.28 24.78
CA SER A 27 -6.34 -33.63 25.31
C SER A 27 -7.54 -34.59 25.24
N SER A 28 -8.76 -34.07 25.23
CA SER A 28 -10.00 -34.87 25.17
C SER A 28 -10.38 -35.31 23.75
N ILE A 29 -9.68 -34.79 22.74
CA ILE A 29 -9.89 -35.15 21.34
C ILE A 29 -9.22 -36.50 21.07
N THR A 30 -10.04 -37.50 20.77
CA THR A 30 -9.59 -38.88 20.51
C THR A 30 -9.76 -39.29 19.05
N ASP A 31 -10.49 -38.50 18.26
CA ASP A 31 -10.70 -38.69 16.83
C ASP A 31 -9.68 -37.84 16.04
N LEU A 32 -8.99 -38.45 15.08
CA LEU A 32 -7.99 -37.80 14.24
C LEU A 32 -8.59 -36.78 13.27
N ASP A 33 -9.86 -36.91 12.89
CA ASP A 33 -10.57 -35.93 12.04
C ASP A 33 -10.94 -34.66 12.83
N GLU A 34 -11.01 -34.83 14.15
CA GLU A 34 -11.10 -33.84 15.21
C GLU A 34 -10.24 -32.57 15.00
N PRO A 35 -8.92 -32.69 15.18
CA PRO A 35 -7.98 -31.57 15.13
C PRO A 35 -7.96 -30.87 13.78
N GLU A 36 -8.17 -31.59 12.66
CA GLU A 36 -8.20 -30.96 11.33
C GLU A 36 -9.38 -29.98 11.20
N LYS A 37 -10.56 -30.35 11.72
CA LYS A 37 -11.74 -29.47 11.72
C LYS A 37 -11.55 -28.27 12.65
N VAL A 38 -10.98 -28.50 13.83
CA VAL A 38 -10.64 -27.42 14.79
C VAL A 38 -9.66 -26.44 14.16
N LEU A 39 -8.58 -26.93 13.55
CA LEU A 39 -7.58 -26.09 12.90
C LEU A 39 -8.20 -25.27 11.76
N ARG A 40 -9.00 -25.92 10.90
CA ARG A 40 -9.66 -25.26 9.77
C ARG A 40 -10.60 -24.14 10.23
N HIS A 41 -11.34 -24.37 11.31
CA HIS A 41 -12.20 -23.33 11.90
C HIS A 41 -11.41 -22.07 12.28
N TYR A 42 -10.29 -22.22 12.99
CA TYR A 42 -9.47 -21.08 13.38
C TYR A 42 -8.83 -20.39 12.17
N GLN A 43 -8.36 -21.15 11.17
CA GLN A 43 -7.82 -20.59 9.94
C GLN A 43 -8.86 -19.80 9.15
N GLU A 44 -10.09 -20.32 9.02
CA GLU A 44 -11.20 -19.63 8.36
C GLU A 44 -11.61 -18.36 9.11
N ALA A 45 -11.66 -18.41 10.44
CA ALA A 45 -11.95 -17.24 11.27
C ALA A 45 -10.87 -16.14 11.10
N GLN A 46 -9.59 -16.53 11.09
CA GLN A 46 -8.48 -15.61 10.83
C GLN A 46 -8.56 -15.01 9.42
N LEU A 47 -8.84 -15.83 8.39
CA LEU A 47 -9.00 -15.36 7.02
C LEU A 47 -10.19 -14.40 6.88
N ALA A 48 -11.31 -14.69 7.55
CA ALA A 48 -12.47 -13.82 7.57
C ALA A 48 -12.18 -12.46 8.24
N SER A 49 -11.47 -12.46 9.37
CA SER A 49 -11.02 -11.23 10.04
C SER A 49 -10.11 -10.40 9.13
N LEU A 50 -9.12 -11.04 8.51
CA LEU A 50 -8.19 -10.36 7.61
C LEU A 50 -8.92 -9.77 6.39
N ASN A 51 -9.83 -10.53 5.77
CA ASN A 51 -10.61 -10.04 4.64
C ASN A 51 -11.50 -8.85 5.02
N LYS A 52 -12.04 -8.83 6.24
CA LYS A 52 -12.80 -7.70 6.76
C LYS A 52 -11.92 -6.46 6.90
N GLU A 53 -10.74 -6.58 7.51
CA GLU A 53 -9.79 -5.47 7.64
C GLU A 53 -9.36 -4.92 6.27
N VAL A 54 -9.05 -5.81 5.31
CA VAL A 54 -8.72 -5.41 3.93
C VAL A 54 -9.87 -4.65 3.28
N SER A 55 -11.11 -5.09 3.49
CA SER A 55 -12.29 -4.41 2.96
C SER A 55 -12.49 -3.03 3.57
N GLU A 56 -12.30 -2.89 4.89
CA GLU A 56 -12.41 -1.61 5.59
C GLU A 56 -11.34 -0.62 5.12
N LEU A 57 -10.09 -1.06 4.99
CA LEU A 57 -9.00 -0.24 4.44
C LEU A 57 -9.28 0.20 3.00
N LYS A 58 -9.83 -0.69 2.18
CA LYS A 58 -10.18 -0.38 0.78
C LYS A 58 -11.29 0.68 0.70
N GLU A 59 -12.29 0.61 1.57
CA GLU A 59 -13.32 1.65 1.65
C GLU A 59 -12.75 2.98 2.14
N GLN A 60 -11.88 2.97 3.15
CA GLN A 60 -11.19 4.18 3.61
C GLN A 60 -10.38 4.84 2.46
N LEU A 61 -9.65 4.04 1.68
CA LEU A 61 -8.93 4.54 0.51
C LEU A 61 -9.86 5.15 -0.54
N LYS A 62 -10.99 4.51 -0.87
CA LYS A 62 -11.99 5.09 -1.78
C LYS A 62 -12.54 6.43 -1.26
N THR A 63 -12.78 6.55 0.05
CA THR A 63 -13.27 7.82 0.62
C THR A 63 -12.21 8.91 0.56
N LEU A 64 -10.93 8.58 0.72
CA LEU A 64 -9.81 9.50 0.55
C LEU A 64 -9.65 9.91 -0.91
N ASP A 65 -9.69 8.96 -1.84
CA ASP A 65 -9.66 9.21 -3.28
C ASP A 65 -10.84 10.09 -3.72
N ALA A 66 -12.06 9.84 -3.22
CA ALA A 66 -13.23 10.66 -3.50
C ALA A 66 -13.12 12.07 -2.88
N LYS A 67 -12.48 12.22 -1.71
CA LYS A 67 -12.23 13.51 -1.07
C LYS A 67 -11.13 14.31 -1.77
N ALA A 68 -10.19 13.63 -2.41
CA ALA A 68 -9.13 14.20 -3.25
C ALA A 68 -9.56 14.41 -4.71
N ALA A 69 -10.58 13.67 -5.20
CA ALA A 69 -11.08 13.76 -6.56
C ALA A 69 -11.59 15.17 -6.85
N GLY A 70 -10.88 15.89 -7.73
CA GLY A 70 -11.20 17.25 -8.14
C GLY A 70 -10.52 18.36 -7.35
N LYS A 71 -9.69 18.02 -6.35
CA LYS A 71 -8.85 19.00 -5.64
C LYS A 71 -7.40 18.92 -6.12
N THR A 72 -6.80 20.07 -6.41
CA THR A 72 -5.36 20.14 -6.64
C THR A 72 -4.60 19.90 -5.33
N PRO A 73 -3.36 19.38 -5.35
CA PRO A 73 -2.47 19.33 -4.19
C PRO A 73 -2.42 20.64 -3.39
N GLU A 74 -2.37 21.78 -4.07
CA GLU A 74 -2.46 23.11 -3.44
C GLU A 74 -3.79 23.32 -2.69
N GLN A 75 -4.93 22.86 -3.23
CA GLN A 75 -6.22 22.92 -2.52
C GLN A 75 -6.25 22.00 -1.30
N ILE A 76 -5.60 20.83 -1.38
CA ILE A 76 -5.48 19.91 -0.25
C ILE A 76 -4.70 20.57 0.90
N CYS A 77 -3.57 21.23 0.61
CA CYS A 77 -2.82 21.97 1.63
C CYS A 77 -3.62 23.15 2.19
N ASN A 78 -4.29 23.91 1.32
CA ASN A 78 -5.07 25.08 1.73
C ASN A 78 -6.25 24.72 2.65
N ASP A 79 -6.85 23.53 2.49
CA ASP A 79 -7.95 23.03 3.32
C ASP A 79 -7.53 22.71 4.77
N ILE A 80 -6.23 22.50 5.03
CA ILE A 80 -5.69 22.30 6.39
C ILE A 80 -5.79 23.59 7.22
N GLY A 81 -5.76 24.74 6.55
CA GLY A 81 -5.93 26.05 7.18
C GLY A 81 -4.72 26.45 8.03
N GLU A 82 -4.99 26.93 9.26
CA GLU A 82 -3.96 27.50 10.14
C GLU A 82 -3.33 26.49 11.12
N ASN A 83 -3.65 25.20 10.99
CA ASN A 83 -3.10 24.19 11.88
C ASN A 83 -1.66 23.85 11.46
N GLN A 84 -0.68 24.52 12.06
CA GLN A 84 0.74 24.36 11.75
C GLN A 84 1.21 22.89 11.89
N THR A 85 0.78 22.20 12.95
CA THR A 85 1.15 20.79 13.20
C THR A 85 0.66 19.90 12.07
N LYS A 86 -0.64 19.96 11.74
CA LYS A 86 -1.22 19.16 10.65
C LYS A 86 -0.64 19.53 9.29
N CYS A 87 -0.31 20.80 9.08
CA CYS A 87 0.31 21.26 7.84
C CYS A 87 1.71 20.65 7.66
N GLY A 88 2.52 20.60 8.72
CA GLY A 88 3.86 20.00 8.68
C GLY A 88 3.85 18.47 8.60
N GLU A 89 2.79 17.82 9.10
CA GLU A 89 2.60 16.37 8.96
C GLU A 89 2.08 15.95 7.58
N THR A 90 1.48 16.87 6.82
CA THR A 90 0.95 16.58 5.49
C THR A 90 2.06 16.68 4.45
N GLU A 91 2.37 15.56 3.80
CA GLU A 91 3.41 15.47 2.78
C GLU A 91 3.17 16.46 1.63
N GLY A 92 4.23 17.18 1.24
CA GLY A 92 4.16 18.21 0.19
C GLY A 92 3.56 19.54 0.64
N CYS A 93 3.07 19.68 1.87
CA CYS A 93 2.60 20.95 2.41
C CYS A 93 3.66 21.61 3.31
N HIS A 94 3.61 22.93 3.41
CA HIS A 94 4.40 23.69 4.37
C HIS A 94 3.62 24.87 4.92
N PHE A 95 3.88 25.18 6.19
CA PHE A 95 3.28 26.33 6.86
C PHE A 95 4.04 27.61 6.52
N VAL A 96 3.31 28.66 6.17
CA VAL A 96 3.83 29.97 5.81
C VAL A 96 3.07 31.02 6.63
N ASP A 97 3.79 31.81 7.41
CA ASP A 97 3.18 32.82 8.29
C ASP A 97 2.45 33.91 7.49
N THR A 98 3.00 34.30 6.33
CA THR A 98 2.42 35.30 5.43
C THR A 98 2.68 34.94 3.97
N ASN A 99 1.64 34.93 3.14
CA ASN A 99 1.77 34.84 1.69
C ASN A 99 0.76 35.75 0.98
N GLU A 100 0.96 35.95 -0.33
CA GLU A 100 0.10 36.81 -1.17
C GLU A 100 -1.35 36.31 -1.28
N LYS A 101 -1.59 35.03 -1.00
CA LYS A 101 -2.91 34.38 -1.09
C LYS A 101 -3.69 34.37 0.24
N GLY A 102 -3.08 34.82 1.34
CA GLY A 102 -3.66 34.78 2.69
C GLY A 102 -3.90 33.37 3.26
N LYS A 103 -3.20 32.35 2.76
CA LYS A 103 -3.34 30.95 3.21
C LYS A 103 -2.09 30.50 3.94
N LYS A 104 -2.24 30.00 5.17
CA LYS A 104 -1.07 29.64 6.00
C LYS A 104 -0.50 28.25 5.71
N CYS A 105 -1.25 27.34 5.10
CA CYS A 105 -0.73 26.04 4.67
C CYS A 105 -0.77 25.93 3.15
N THR A 106 0.39 25.76 2.52
CA THR A 106 0.53 25.78 1.06
C THR A 106 1.44 24.68 0.55
N LEU A 107 1.34 24.35 -0.73
CA LEU A 107 2.18 23.34 -1.35
C LEU A 107 3.65 23.79 -1.37
N THR A 108 4.59 22.88 -1.10
CA THR A 108 6.02 23.15 -1.22
C THR A 108 6.41 23.32 -2.68
N LYS A 109 7.44 24.14 -2.95
CA LYS A 109 7.95 24.36 -4.31
C LYS A 109 8.42 23.08 -5.00
N GLU A 110 8.90 22.10 -4.22
CA GLU A 110 9.33 20.79 -4.72
C GLU A 110 8.13 19.97 -5.22
N ALA A 111 7.03 19.97 -4.46
CA ALA A 111 5.78 19.34 -4.87
C ALA A 111 5.06 20.12 -5.99
N GLU A 112 5.16 21.45 -6.01
CA GLU A 112 4.63 22.30 -7.09
C GLU A 112 5.34 22.04 -8.43
N ASN A 113 6.66 21.80 -8.41
CA ASN A 113 7.42 21.38 -9.59
C ASN A 113 7.04 19.97 -10.07
N GLN A 114 6.64 19.07 -9.17
CA GLN A 114 6.13 17.76 -9.58
C GLN A 114 4.72 17.86 -10.20
N GLU A 115 3.85 18.73 -9.67
CA GLU A 115 2.49 18.96 -10.18
C GLU A 115 2.49 19.68 -11.54
N LYS A 116 3.36 20.69 -11.73
CA LYS A 116 3.46 21.46 -12.98
C LYS A 116 4.31 20.79 -14.07
N GLY A 117 4.82 19.58 -13.85
CA GLY A 117 5.69 18.91 -14.82
C GLY A 117 7.00 19.69 -15.02
N GLY A 118 7.69 19.95 -13.91
CA GLY A 118 8.85 20.83 -13.77
C GLY A 118 9.76 20.89 -14.99
N THR A 119 9.78 22.07 -15.61
CA THR A 119 10.81 22.57 -16.52
C THR A 119 12.13 22.77 -15.75
N ASP A 120 12.72 21.67 -15.31
CA ASP A 120 14.03 21.67 -14.66
C ASP A 120 14.97 20.76 -15.43
N GLY A 121 15.20 21.04 -16.72
CA GLY A 121 16.16 20.32 -17.57
C GLY A 121 16.02 18.80 -17.64
N LYS A 122 14.96 18.23 -17.04
CA LYS A 122 14.73 16.81 -16.87
C LYS A 122 13.92 16.36 -18.06
N THR A 123 14.58 15.62 -18.95
CA THR A 123 13.92 14.98 -20.09
C THR A 123 12.68 14.25 -19.58
N ASN A 124 11.50 14.71 -19.98
CA ASN A 124 10.24 14.03 -19.66
C ASN A 124 10.30 12.68 -20.36
N CYS A 125 10.37 11.56 -19.62
CA CYS A 125 10.44 10.23 -20.21
C CYS A 125 9.27 10.02 -21.20
N SER A 126 8.09 10.55 -20.88
CA SER A 126 6.89 10.51 -21.72
C SER A 126 7.01 11.20 -23.09
N LYS A 127 8.00 12.07 -23.30
CA LYS A 127 8.28 12.70 -24.61
C LYS A 127 9.19 11.85 -25.49
N LEU A 128 9.84 10.83 -24.93
CA LEU A 128 10.70 9.91 -25.65
C LEU A 128 9.84 8.81 -26.26
N THR A 129 9.77 8.81 -27.58
CA THR A 129 8.86 7.94 -28.34
C THR A 129 9.56 6.70 -28.88
N THR A 130 10.85 6.54 -28.60
CA THR A 130 11.65 5.39 -29.02
C THR A 130 12.42 4.78 -27.84
N GLN A 131 12.59 3.45 -27.88
CA GLN A 131 13.36 2.70 -26.90
C GLN A 131 14.82 3.19 -26.73
N PRO A 132 15.62 3.39 -27.80
CA PRO A 132 17.01 3.81 -27.63
C PRO A 132 17.14 5.19 -26.98
N GLU A 133 16.22 6.12 -27.26
CA GLU A 133 16.19 7.42 -26.60
C GLU A 133 15.81 7.29 -25.12
N CYS A 134 14.86 6.41 -24.81
CA CYS A 134 14.43 6.12 -23.44
C CYS A 134 15.54 5.51 -22.57
N GLU A 135 16.37 4.65 -23.15
CA GLU A 135 17.47 4.01 -22.44
C GLU A 135 18.70 4.93 -22.34
N ALA A 136 18.96 5.73 -23.38
CA ALA A 136 20.09 6.66 -23.42
C ALA A 136 20.05 7.70 -22.29
N VAL A 137 18.85 8.12 -21.88
CA VAL A 137 18.71 9.11 -20.81
C VAL A 137 19.08 8.59 -19.42
N ASN A 138 19.20 7.28 -19.23
CA ASN A 138 19.60 6.65 -17.96
C ASN A 138 21.12 6.52 -17.77
N LYS A 139 21.93 6.81 -18.80
CA LYS A 139 23.37 6.56 -18.79
C LYS A 139 24.14 7.30 -17.68
N ASP A 140 23.63 8.42 -17.20
CA ASP A 140 24.27 9.22 -16.16
C ASP A 140 23.83 8.85 -14.73
N GLY A 141 23.01 7.80 -14.54
CA GLY A 141 22.54 7.33 -13.23
C GLY A 141 21.60 8.28 -12.47
N LYS A 142 21.47 9.54 -12.92
CA LYS A 142 20.59 10.57 -12.34
C LYS A 142 19.14 10.50 -12.84
N LYS A 143 18.87 9.72 -13.88
CA LYS A 143 17.55 9.60 -14.49
C LYS A 143 17.05 8.17 -14.43
N HIS A 144 15.73 8.07 -14.44
CA HIS A 144 14.97 6.89 -14.10
C HIS A 144 13.81 6.83 -15.09
N CYS A 145 14.09 6.45 -16.34
CA CYS A 145 13.10 6.23 -17.40
C CYS A 145 13.10 4.75 -17.82
N GLY A 146 11.93 4.13 -17.97
CA GLY A 146 11.78 2.75 -18.44
C GLY A 146 10.90 2.68 -19.68
N TRP A 147 11.30 1.87 -20.66
CA TRP A 147 10.50 1.55 -21.83
C TRP A 147 9.45 0.49 -21.47
N ILE A 148 8.18 0.89 -21.36
CA ILE A 148 7.14 0.04 -20.79
C ILE A 148 5.89 0.09 -21.68
N GLY A 149 5.36 -1.08 -22.02
CA GLY A 149 4.10 -1.26 -22.71
C GLY A 149 3.64 -2.70 -22.61
N GLU A 150 2.42 -2.93 -23.06
CA GLU A 150 1.84 -4.26 -23.16
C GLU A 150 1.16 -4.31 -24.52
N ASP A 151 1.73 -5.05 -25.48
CA ASP A 151 1.03 -5.37 -26.71
C ASP A 151 0.40 -6.75 -26.54
N LYS A 152 -0.93 -6.80 -26.65
CA LYS A 152 -1.68 -8.06 -26.64
C LYS A 152 -1.39 -8.95 -27.86
N ASN A 153 -0.69 -8.41 -28.87
CA ASN A 153 -0.33 -9.07 -30.13
C ASN A 153 1.20 -9.16 -30.39
N GLY A 154 2.05 -8.82 -29.42
CA GLY A 154 3.50 -9.08 -29.48
C GLY A 154 4.35 -8.15 -30.38
N GLY A 155 3.84 -6.98 -30.79
CA GLY A 155 4.62 -5.92 -31.44
C GLY A 155 4.90 -4.71 -30.52
N ASP A 156 5.66 -3.73 -31.02
CA ASP A 156 6.00 -2.53 -30.23
C ASP A 156 4.85 -1.50 -30.11
N LYS A 157 3.64 -1.86 -30.57
CA LYS A 157 2.46 -0.99 -30.57
C LYS A 157 1.86 -0.91 -29.17
N GLY A 158 2.42 -0.06 -28.33
CA GLY A 158 1.93 0.17 -26.97
C GLY A 158 3.03 0.50 -25.97
N PHE A 159 4.29 0.30 -26.35
CA PHE A 159 5.44 0.64 -25.53
C PHE A 159 5.71 2.14 -25.56
N LYS A 160 5.89 2.72 -24.38
CA LYS A 160 6.18 4.13 -24.17
C LYS A 160 7.21 4.27 -23.05
N CYS A 161 8.05 5.28 -23.17
CA CYS A 161 9.00 5.61 -22.12
C CYS A 161 8.29 6.31 -20.96
N ARG A 162 8.48 5.84 -19.72
CA ARG A 162 7.85 6.37 -18.50
C ARG A 162 8.86 6.49 -17.36
N ASP A 163 8.64 7.40 -16.42
CA ASP A 163 9.49 7.52 -15.25
C ASP A 163 9.45 6.24 -14.39
N SER A 164 10.61 5.62 -14.12
CA SER A 164 10.76 4.44 -13.27
C SER A 164 10.54 4.73 -11.78
N SER A 165 10.37 5.99 -11.38
CA SER A 165 9.79 6.34 -10.07
C SER A 165 8.38 5.75 -9.91
N PHE A 166 7.60 5.68 -10.99
CA PHE A 166 6.30 4.99 -10.99
C PHE A 166 6.45 3.48 -10.73
N LEU A 167 7.59 2.87 -11.10
CA LEU A 167 7.87 1.46 -10.86
C LEU A 167 8.21 1.19 -9.40
N LEU A 168 8.93 2.09 -8.72
CA LEU A 168 9.23 1.95 -7.29
C LEU A 168 7.94 1.99 -6.44
N THR A 169 7.03 2.91 -6.73
CA THR A 169 5.74 3.00 -6.01
C THR A 169 4.87 1.77 -6.22
N LYS A 170 4.83 1.21 -7.44
CA LYS A 170 4.08 -0.04 -7.72
C LYS A 170 4.74 -1.30 -7.17
N LYS A 171 6.08 -1.34 -7.08
CA LYS A 171 6.80 -2.45 -6.44
C LYS A 171 6.59 -2.46 -4.93
N PHE A 172 6.54 -1.29 -4.28
CA PHE A 172 6.20 -1.19 -2.85
C PHE A 172 4.73 -1.56 -2.56
N ALA A 173 3.79 -1.16 -3.40
CA ALA A 173 2.38 -1.57 -3.26
C ALA A 173 2.16 -3.08 -3.37
N LEU A 174 3.07 -3.82 -4.03
CA LEU A 174 3.01 -5.29 -4.12
C LEU A 174 3.94 -6.01 -3.13
N SER A 175 5.07 -5.39 -2.73
CA SER A 175 6.04 -6.01 -1.81
C SER A 175 5.67 -5.87 -0.33
N VAL A 176 4.95 -4.80 0.05
CA VAL A 176 4.45 -4.63 1.43
C VAL A 176 3.30 -5.58 1.74
N VAL A 177 2.54 -5.99 0.72
CA VAL A 177 1.53 -7.05 0.86
C VAL A 177 2.17 -8.43 1.03
N SER A 178 3.40 -8.66 0.56
CA SER A 178 4.04 -9.98 0.66
C SER A 178 4.95 -10.16 1.88
N ALA A 179 5.43 -9.09 2.49
CA ALA A 179 6.29 -9.17 3.68
C ALA A 179 5.52 -9.49 4.97
N ALA A 180 4.24 -9.11 5.06
CA ALA A 180 3.40 -9.46 6.20
C ALA A 180 3.01 -10.95 6.24
N PHE A 181 3.00 -11.65 5.10
CA PHE A 181 2.73 -13.10 5.06
C PHE A 181 3.94 -13.97 5.43
N MET A 182 5.18 -13.44 5.32
CA MET A 182 6.39 -14.19 5.68
C MET A 182 6.74 -14.08 7.17
N ALA A 183 6.15 -13.13 7.90
CA ALA A 183 6.35 -12.94 9.34
C ALA A 183 5.38 -13.74 10.22
N LEU A 184 4.37 -14.40 9.63
CA LEU A 184 3.41 -15.27 10.32
C LEU A 184 3.74 -16.77 10.20
N LEU A 185 4.94 -17.10 9.70
CA LEU A 185 5.43 -18.48 9.53
C LEU A 185 6.43 -18.91 10.62
N PHE A 186 6.48 -18.22 11.76
CA PHE A 186 7.18 -18.65 12.97
C PHE A 186 6.31 -18.44 14.20
#